data_AF-A0A7S4VAZ6-F1
#
_entry.id   AF-A0A7S4VAZ6-F1
#
_cell.length_a   1.000
_cell.length_b   1.000
_cell.length_c   1.000
_cell.angle_alpha   90.00
_cell.angle_beta   90.00
_cell.angle_gamma   90.00
#
_symmetry.space_group_name_H-M   'P 1'
#
loop_
_entity.id
_entity.type
_entity.pdbx_description
1 polymer ?
#
loop_
_entity_poly.entity_id
_entity_poly.type
_entity_poly.pdbx_seq_one_letter_code
_entity_poly.pdbx_strand_id
1 'polypeptide(L)'
;MSVAAQSIGGGSAYSRGRSTGGYRTVNRNADVDETLFGGGGHNRTNPRRDNGKEIQIVGKDTVQVRKRFDRNSQPAGGKQDAVVIAASELNRLRDNAKLLTKEEEIEQKKLQEEAYAERMAKSVARKERIRQMEEERKKNAMLVDNSEKTERAQKNSVLERAKRMLDEDMDDVKHMNQMMLYSKIVTIRDAQIQEKRNVQAEREEEERQLDAMMEIERLKALKMYEVREKERVESQRSGAKVIIEQIKDRQASRMRAEEQRDQERAFILKQIEALKAEEVEQQVQKKMAAERLMQEVNNANTAAMKIKEEKMLAEKLEDQKVLDYQESKERRERELEEEKIRIAMEKEKETARLRAMQEKAQDKAAEMDALRAKRAMEAAERAARNKEKAEKERLEAINQELTQARQQQQAEKERRLAEQAKFERDEFERIIEVQMQQEDAERQRQTEEKGMRVGHSKELRAQIAAREEKAYQERRDFLEEGNMVRAQIGAERKKLEKIKMRKIDELKKSGVPEKYWAELARKKISV
;
A
#
# COMPACT_ATOMS: atom_id res chain seq x y z
N MET A 1 21.81 19.61 -23.47
CA MET A 1 20.43 20.13 -23.61
C MET A 1 19.61 19.65 -22.41
N SER A 2 18.44 20.26 -22.18
CA SER A 2 17.62 20.28 -20.95
C SER A 2 17.53 18.98 -20.12
N VAL A 3 17.66 19.02 -18.78
CA VAL A 3 16.64 19.33 -17.72
C VAL A 3 15.51 18.27 -17.75
N ALA A 4 15.13 17.56 -16.66
CA ALA A 4 15.07 17.98 -15.26
C ALA A 4 15.40 16.88 -14.23
N ALA A 5 15.90 17.32 -13.07
CA ALA A 5 15.83 16.60 -11.80
C ALA A 5 15.13 17.50 -10.76
N GLN A 6 14.41 16.92 -9.80
CA GLN A 6 13.84 17.66 -8.67
C GLN A 6 14.34 17.09 -7.35
N SER A 7 15.20 17.86 -6.70
CA SER A 7 15.40 17.83 -5.25
C SER A 7 15.54 19.29 -4.79
N ILE A 8 14.90 19.63 -3.68
CA ILE A 8 15.00 20.96 -3.05
C ILE A 8 15.23 20.72 -1.56
N GLY A 9 16.19 21.44 -0.98
CA GLY A 9 16.46 21.40 0.45
C GLY A 9 16.49 22.80 1.06
N GLY A 10 16.47 22.84 2.40
CA GLY A 10 17.11 23.88 3.21
C GLY A 10 16.37 25.20 3.45
N GLY A 11 16.20 25.54 4.74
CA GLY A 11 16.75 26.82 5.22
C GLY A 11 15.84 27.97 5.66
N SER A 12 15.23 27.85 6.84
CA SER A 12 15.17 28.88 7.91
C SER A 12 14.38 30.22 7.77
N ALA A 13 13.78 30.60 8.93
CA ALA A 13 13.67 31.96 9.51
C ALA A 13 12.49 32.92 9.18
N TYR A 14 11.63 33.09 10.20
CA TYR A 14 10.92 34.31 10.66
C TYR A 14 10.05 35.19 9.74
N SER A 15 8.73 35.18 9.99
CA SER A 15 8.03 36.39 10.47
C SER A 15 6.75 36.02 11.27
N ARG A 16 6.28 36.90 12.17
CA ARG A 16 5.10 36.67 13.02
C ARG A 16 3.90 37.48 12.51
N GLY A 17 2.90 36.82 11.93
CA GLY A 17 1.57 37.39 11.65
C GLY A 17 0.54 36.97 12.70
N ARG A 18 -0.06 37.93 13.41
CA ARG A 18 -1.04 37.69 14.49
C ARG A 18 -2.45 37.80 13.92
N SER A 19 -3.24 36.72 13.97
CA SER A 19 -4.67 36.74 13.59
C SER A 19 -5.54 36.25 14.75
N THR A 20 -6.59 37.00 15.05
CA THR A 20 -7.52 36.79 16.15
C THR A 20 -8.66 35.84 15.76
N GLY A 21 -8.91 34.82 16.58
CA GLY A 21 -10.01 33.88 16.35
C GLY A 21 -11.38 34.53 16.53
N GLY A 22 -12.29 34.27 15.59
CA GLY A 22 -13.70 34.67 15.69
C GLY A 22 -14.52 33.66 16.51
N TYR A 23 -15.36 34.17 17.41
CA TYR A 23 -16.32 33.35 18.15
C TYR A 23 -17.59 33.06 17.33
N ARG A 24 -18.08 31.82 17.39
CA ARG A 24 -19.40 31.43 16.88
C ARG A 24 -20.49 31.94 17.81
N THR A 25 -21.35 32.84 17.33
CA THR A 25 -22.62 33.20 18.00
C THR A 25 -23.61 32.05 17.87
N VAL A 26 -24.10 31.53 18.99
CA VAL A 26 -25.17 30.52 19.03
C VAL A 26 -26.37 31.11 19.76
N ASN A 27 -27.45 31.32 18.99
CA ASN A 27 -28.75 31.84 19.42
C ASN A 27 -28.80 33.34 19.81
N ARG A 28 -29.99 33.95 19.64
CA ARG A 28 -30.16 35.42 19.59
C ARG A 28 -31.28 35.99 20.47
N ASN A 29 -32.04 35.13 21.18
CA ASN A 29 -33.12 35.53 22.09
C ASN A 29 -32.92 34.88 23.46
N ALA A 30 -32.46 35.65 24.44
CA ALA A 30 -32.55 35.35 25.86
C ALA A 30 -32.43 36.68 26.63
N ASP A 31 -33.57 37.27 27.00
CA ASP A 31 -33.57 38.40 27.92
C ASP A 31 -33.16 37.93 29.31
N VAL A 32 -31.98 38.34 29.76
CA VAL A 32 -31.48 38.11 31.13
C VAL A 32 -31.20 39.47 31.75
N ASP A 33 -31.82 39.72 32.90
CA ASP A 33 -31.80 41.01 33.61
C ASP A 33 -30.44 41.26 34.29
N GLU A 34 -29.68 42.22 33.77
CA GLU A 34 -28.35 42.59 34.28
C GLU A 34 -28.38 43.59 35.46
N THR A 35 -29.53 43.82 36.13
CA THR A 35 -29.59 44.72 37.30
C THR A 35 -29.05 44.12 38.62
N LEU A 36 -28.55 42.88 38.60
CA LEU A 36 -28.14 42.15 39.82
C LEU A 36 -26.69 42.41 40.30
N PHE A 37 -25.84 43.12 39.54
CA PHE A 37 -24.45 43.40 39.92
C PHE A 37 -24.10 44.89 39.78
N GLY A 38 -24.36 45.66 40.83
CA GLY A 38 -24.01 47.09 40.86
C GLY A 38 -22.54 47.36 41.17
N GLY A 39 -21.94 48.35 40.50
CA GLY A 39 -20.82 49.10 41.08
C GLY A 39 -19.77 49.72 40.14
N GLY A 40 -19.92 51.02 39.87
CA GLY A 40 -18.78 51.97 39.83
C GLY A 40 -18.32 52.50 38.45
N GLY A 41 -18.23 53.84 38.28
CA GLY A 41 -17.51 54.37 37.11
C GLY A 41 -17.60 55.85 36.65
N HIS A 42 -17.88 56.84 37.50
CA HIS A 42 -17.51 58.28 37.32
C HIS A 42 -18.11 59.20 36.21
N ASN A 43 -18.28 60.49 36.60
CA ASN A 43 -18.26 61.73 35.78
C ASN A 43 -19.46 61.98 34.83
N ARG A 44 -20.15 63.13 34.73
CA ARG A 44 -20.09 64.54 35.26
C ARG A 44 -21.56 65.07 35.32
N THR A 45 -22.00 66.22 35.87
CA THR A 45 -21.37 67.46 36.43
C THR A 45 -22.31 68.10 37.50
N ASN A 46 -21.93 69.24 38.09
CA ASN A 46 -22.78 70.16 38.89
C ASN A 46 -23.01 71.46 38.07
N PRO A 47 -24.06 72.32 38.28
CA PRO A 47 -24.07 73.25 39.43
C PRO A 47 -25.43 73.70 40.03
N ARG A 48 -25.48 73.78 41.37
CA ARG A 48 -26.01 74.86 42.25
C ARG A 48 -27.37 75.56 41.97
N ARG A 49 -28.28 75.43 42.96
CA ARG A 49 -28.72 76.49 43.92
C ARG A 49 -29.88 75.91 44.77
N ASP A 50 -29.66 75.63 46.05
CA ASP A 50 -29.80 76.56 47.18
C ASP A 50 -31.15 77.31 47.25
N ASN A 51 -31.94 76.95 48.27
CA ASN A 51 -32.92 77.78 48.95
C ASN A 51 -33.33 77.05 50.24
N GLY A 52 -32.75 77.44 51.36
CA GLY A 52 -32.84 76.73 52.63
C GLY A 52 -34.26 76.59 53.19
N LYS A 53 -34.54 75.40 53.75
CA LYS A 53 -35.55 75.19 54.80
C LYS A 53 -35.00 74.24 55.85
N GLU A 54 -34.73 74.80 57.01
CA GLU A 54 -34.32 74.08 58.21
C GLU A 54 -35.53 73.30 58.77
N ILE A 55 -35.34 72.00 59.03
CA ILE A 55 -36.38 71.14 59.62
C ILE A 55 -36.01 70.90 61.08
N GLN A 56 -36.61 71.66 61.99
CA GLN A 56 -36.56 71.33 63.41
C GLN A 56 -37.61 70.24 63.74
N ILE A 57 -37.13 69.14 64.31
CA ILE A 57 -37.95 68.05 64.82
C ILE A 57 -38.27 68.36 66.29
N VAL A 58 -39.55 68.49 66.63
CA VAL A 58 -40.01 68.57 68.02
C VAL A 58 -41.17 67.59 68.22
N GLY A 59 -40.89 66.48 68.90
CA GLY A 59 -41.90 65.52 69.35
C GLY A 59 -42.37 64.49 68.31
N LYS A 60 -42.87 63.36 68.82
CA LYS A 60 -43.61 62.37 68.03
C LYS A 60 -45.04 62.88 67.77
N ASP A 61 -45.54 62.57 66.59
CA ASP A 61 -46.96 62.55 66.24
C ASP A 61 -47.71 63.90 66.28
N THR A 62 -47.37 64.83 65.36
CA THR A 62 -48.34 65.54 64.47
C THR A 62 -47.64 66.63 63.64
N VAL A 63 -48.00 66.77 62.35
CA VAL A 63 -47.51 67.85 61.47
C VAL A 63 -48.68 68.71 61.00
N GLN A 64 -48.80 69.94 61.53
CA GLN A 64 -49.74 70.94 61.03
C GLN A 64 -49.03 72.04 60.24
N VAL A 65 -49.36 72.17 58.96
CA VAL A 65 -48.87 73.26 58.10
C VAL A 65 -49.85 74.43 58.13
N ARG A 66 -49.56 75.47 58.91
CA ARG A 66 -50.27 76.76 58.80
C ARG A 66 -49.51 77.72 57.88
N LYS A 67 -50.23 78.30 56.92
CA LYS A 67 -49.73 79.37 56.05
C LYS A 67 -50.04 80.72 56.68
N ARG A 68 -49.03 81.53 57.00
CA ARG A 68 -49.23 82.93 57.43
C ARG A 68 -49.39 83.84 56.22
N PHE A 69 -50.18 84.91 56.41
CA PHE A 69 -50.24 86.09 55.57
C PHE A 69 -49.87 87.29 56.45
N ASP A 70 -49.03 88.18 55.93
CA ASP A 70 -48.75 89.52 56.46
C ASP A 70 -48.84 90.46 55.23
N ARG A 71 -49.78 91.43 55.19
CA ARG A 71 -49.82 92.76 55.83
C ARG A 71 -49.14 93.86 55.01
N ASN A 72 -49.93 94.89 54.68
CA ASN A 72 -49.51 96.28 54.43
C ASN A 72 -50.69 97.16 54.91
N SER A 73 -50.58 97.82 56.08
CA SER A 73 -50.24 99.25 56.23
C SER A 73 -51.33 100.19 55.66
N GLN A 74 -52.37 100.56 56.44
CA GLN A 74 -52.45 101.71 57.38
C GLN A 74 -52.74 103.08 56.71
N PRO A 75 -53.27 104.12 57.42
CA PRO A 75 -53.68 104.19 58.84
C PRO A 75 -55.08 104.79 59.15
N ALA A 76 -55.50 104.57 60.42
CA ALA A 76 -56.24 105.44 61.36
C ALA A 76 -57.37 106.42 60.92
N GLY A 77 -58.46 106.41 61.71
CA GLY A 77 -59.09 107.66 62.18
C GLY A 77 -60.63 107.75 62.17
N GLY A 78 -61.24 107.85 63.36
CA GLY A 78 -62.36 108.76 63.65
C GLY A 78 -63.70 108.66 62.88
N LYS A 79 -64.73 108.15 63.57
CA LYS A 79 -66.17 108.43 63.44
C LYS A 79 -66.61 109.54 62.45
N GLN A 80 -67.49 109.22 61.49
CA GLN A 80 -68.86 109.78 61.31
C GLN A 80 -69.47 109.34 59.95
N ASP A 81 -70.80 109.41 59.82
CA ASP A 81 -71.53 109.04 58.60
C ASP A 81 -71.29 110.05 57.46
N ALA A 82 -70.69 109.57 56.36
CA ALA A 82 -70.78 110.19 55.04
C ALA A 82 -70.47 109.13 53.96
N VAL A 83 -71.36 108.99 52.96
CA VAL A 83 -71.14 108.06 51.84
C VAL A 83 -70.18 108.70 50.84
N VAL A 84 -68.94 108.23 50.83
CA VAL A 84 -67.93 108.62 49.83
C VAL A 84 -67.83 107.52 48.77
N ILE A 85 -68.46 107.74 47.61
CA ILE A 85 -68.36 106.83 46.46
C ILE A 85 -66.91 106.85 45.95
N ALA A 86 -66.30 105.67 45.84
CA ALA A 86 -64.90 105.56 45.43
C ALA A 86 -64.73 105.91 43.94
N ALA A 87 -63.56 106.42 43.54
CA ALA A 87 -63.26 106.71 42.13
C ALA A 87 -63.41 105.47 41.21
N SER A 88 -63.22 104.27 41.77
CA SER A 88 -63.51 102.99 41.09
C SER A 88 -65.00 102.80 40.80
N GLU A 89 -65.90 103.20 41.70
CA GLU A 89 -67.35 103.13 41.50
C GLU A 89 -67.84 104.23 40.56
N LEU A 90 -67.28 105.44 40.65
CA LEU A 90 -67.58 106.53 39.72
C LEU A 90 -67.13 106.20 38.29
N ASN A 91 -65.97 105.58 38.11
CA ASN A 91 -65.52 105.07 36.81
C ASN A 91 -66.40 103.90 36.34
N ARG A 92 -66.74 102.95 37.22
CA ARG A 92 -67.67 101.85 36.89
C ARG A 92 -69.04 102.35 36.42
N LEU A 93 -69.55 103.44 37.01
CA LEU A 93 -70.77 104.12 36.55
C LEU A 93 -70.59 104.83 35.20
N ARG A 94 -69.41 105.41 34.92
CA ARG A 94 -69.09 106.02 33.61
C ARG A 94 -68.91 104.98 32.50
N ASP A 95 -68.25 103.87 32.79
CA ASP A 95 -68.00 102.79 31.84
C ASP A 95 -69.33 102.07 31.50
N ASN A 96 -70.19 101.84 32.50
CA ASN A 96 -71.55 101.33 32.29
C ASN A 96 -72.48 102.33 31.56
N ALA A 97 -72.15 103.63 31.54
CA ALA A 97 -72.94 104.66 30.85
C ALA A 97 -72.52 104.88 29.39
N LYS A 98 -71.42 104.28 28.93
CA LYS A 98 -71.08 104.22 27.50
C LYS A 98 -71.96 103.17 26.82
N LEU A 99 -72.73 103.61 25.83
CA LEU A 99 -73.39 102.70 24.89
C LEU A 99 -72.31 102.12 23.95
N LEU A 100 -71.77 100.96 24.28
CA LEU A 100 -70.90 100.19 23.37
C LEU A 100 -71.69 99.70 22.17
N THR A 101 -71.01 99.56 21.03
CA THR A 101 -71.61 98.93 19.84
C THR A 101 -71.60 97.41 19.99
N LYS A 102 -72.49 96.71 19.26
CA LYS A 102 -72.64 95.23 19.37
C LYS A 102 -71.36 94.45 19.03
N GLU A 103 -70.41 95.05 18.31
CA GLU A 103 -69.15 94.41 17.94
C GLU A 103 -68.15 94.41 19.11
N GLU A 104 -68.06 95.51 19.85
CA GLU A 104 -67.19 95.62 21.04
C GLU A 104 -67.64 94.70 22.19
N GLU A 105 -68.95 94.47 22.33
CA GLU A 105 -69.54 93.55 23.32
C GLU A 105 -69.11 92.09 23.07
N ILE A 106 -68.97 91.68 21.81
CA ILE A 106 -68.59 90.32 21.43
C ILE A 106 -67.10 90.04 21.73
N GLU A 107 -66.22 91.02 21.46
CA GLU A 107 -64.79 90.86 21.74
C GLU A 107 -64.49 90.77 23.25
N GLN A 108 -65.12 91.63 24.07
CA GLN A 108 -64.96 91.54 25.52
C GLN A 108 -65.43 90.19 26.08
N LYS A 109 -66.51 89.62 25.53
CA LYS A 109 -67.02 88.32 25.95
C LYS A 109 -66.04 87.18 25.63
N LYS A 110 -65.43 87.16 24.43
CA LYS A 110 -64.40 86.16 24.06
C LYS A 110 -63.19 86.21 24.99
N LEU A 111 -62.66 87.41 25.26
CA LEU A 111 -61.52 87.61 26.18
C LEU A 111 -61.81 87.12 27.60
N GLN A 112 -63.05 87.27 28.08
CA GLN A 112 -63.48 86.72 29.37
C GLN A 112 -63.60 85.19 29.36
N GLU A 113 -64.12 84.60 28.28
CA GLU A 113 -64.24 83.15 28.11
C GLU A 113 -62.86 82.46 28.05
N GLU A 114 -61.89 83.03 27.32
CA GLU A 114 -60.51 82.52 27.27
C GLU A 114 -59.80 82.60 28.64
N ALA A 115 -59.91 83.74 29.33
CA ALA A 115 -59.35 83.90 30.68
C ALA A 115 -60.00 82.97 31.72
N TYR A 116 -61.27 82.62 31.54
CA TYR A 116 -61.96 81.63 32.37
C TYR A 116 -61.49 80.19 32.07
N ALA A 117 -61.34 79.85 30.79
CA ALA A 117 -60.84 78.54 30.35
C ALA A 117 -59.42 78.26 30.89
N GLU A 118 -58.50 79.24 30.81
CA GLU A 118 -57.12 79.06 31.29
C GLU A 118 -57.05 78.86 32.83
N ARG A 119 -57.93 79.53 33.59
CA ARG A 119 -58.08 79.31 35.04
C ARG A 119 -58.64 77.93 35.36
N MET A 120 -59.62 77.45 34.59
CA MET A 120 -60.19 76.11 34.76
C MET A 120 -59.16 75.02 34.46
N ALA A 121 -58.37 75.15 33.39
CA ALA A 121 -57.30 74.20 33.05
C ALA A 121 -56.27 74.04 34.20
N LYS A 122 -55.81 75.16 34.78
CA LYS A 122 -54.89 75.15 35.93
C LYS A 122 -55.48 74.49 37.18
N SER A 123 -56.81 74.56 37.36
CA SER A 123 -57.53 73.90 38.45
C SER A 123 -57.65 72.38 38.24
N VAL A 124 -57.97 71.94 37.01
CA VAL A 124 -58.07 70.53 36.64
C VAL A 124 -56.72 69.82 36.81
N ALA A 125 -55.63 70.37 36.26
CA ALA A 125 -54.29 69.78 36.39
C ALA A 125 -53.83 69.64 37.85
N ARG A 126 -54.29 70.53 38.75
CA ARG A 126 -54.02 70.40 40.19
C ARG A 126 -54.84 69.29 40.86
N LYS A 127 -56.09 69.05 40.43
CA LYS A 127 -56.92 67.93 40.92
C LYS A 127 -56.35 66.58 40.45
N GLU A 128 -55.90 66.48 39.22
CA GLU A 128 -55.31 65.25 38.66
C GLU A 128 -54.03 64.82 39.40
N ARG A 129 -53.12 65.76 39.71
CA ARG A 129 -51.94 65.47 40.53
C ARG A 129 -52.27 64.93 41.92
N ILE A 130 -53.35 65.42 42.55
CA ILE A 130 -53.78 64.93 43.86
C ILE A 130 -54.33 63.50 43.73
N ARG A 131 -55.14 63.23 42.69
CA ARG A 131 -55.68 61.90 42.39
C ARG A 131 -54.57 60.87 42.15
N GLN A 132 -53.54 61.22 41.40
CA GLN A 132 -52.37 60.36 41.15
C GLN A 132 -51.64 59.99 42.47
N MET A 133 -51.39 60.97 43.35
CA MET A 133 -50.75 60.71 44.65
C MET A 133 -51.63 59.86 45.60
N GLU A 134 -52.97 59.95 45.51
CA GLU A 134 -53.86 59.06 46.28
C GLU A 134 -53.88 57.63 45.73
N GLU A 135 -53.81 57.46 44.41
CA GLU A 135 -53.69 56.14 43.77
C GLU A 135 -52.35 55.48 44.09
N GLU A 136 -51.24 56.23 44.11
CA GLU A 136 -49.93 55.74 44.55
C GLU A 136 -49.95 55.32 46.03
N ARG A 137 -50.59 56.09 46.92
CA ARG A 137 -50.77 55.71 48.32
C ARG A 137 -51.61 54.44 48.48
N LYS A 138 -52.68 54.27 47.70
CA LYS A 138 -53.48 53.02 47.69
C LYS A 138 -52.67 51.81 47.19
N LYS A 139 -51.88 51.97 46.13
CA LYS A 139 -50.99 50.92 45.60
C LYS A 139 -49.94 50.51 46.65
N ASN A 140 -49.32 51.47 47.32
CA ASN A 140 -48.32 51.19 48.36
C ASN A 140 -48.93 50.52 49.61
N ALA A 141 -50.17 50.84 49.98
CA ALA A 141 -50.88 50.12 51.04
C ALA A 141 -51.18 48.65 50.69
N MET A 142 -51.52 48.35 49.43
CA MET A 142 -51.73 46.97 48.95
C MET A 142 -50.44 46.12 48.93
N LEU A 143 -49.28 46.73 48.74
CA LEU A 143 -48.00 46.01 48.73
C LEU A 143 -47.64 45.40 50.10
N VAL A 144 -48.04 46.04 51.21
CA VAL A 144 -47.79 45.54 52.58
C VAL A 144 -48.63 44.28 52.88
N ASP A 145 -49.89 44.26 52.45
CA ASP A 145 -50.78 43.09 52.57
C ASP A 145 -50.31 41.90 51.71
N ASN A 146 -49.68 42.18 50.55
CA ASN A 146 -49.08 41.14 49.72
C ASN A 146 -47.86 40.48 50.40
N SER A 147 -47.00 41.23 51.10
CA SER A 147 -45.92 40.62 51.89
C SER A 147 -46.46 39.66 52.97
N GLU A 148 -47.49 40.06 53.72
CA GLU A 148 -48.11 39.18 54.72
C GLU A 148 -48.74 37.92 54.08
N LYS A 149 -49.37 38.04 52.91
CA LYS A 149 -49.89 36.89 52.16
C LYS A 149 -48.79 35.92 51.74
N THR A 150 -47.64 36.42 51.27
CA THR A 150 -46.51 35.54 50.92
C THR A 150 -45.93 34.85 52.15
N GLU A 151 -45.80 35.53 53.28
CA GLU A 151 -45.38 34.89 54.54
C GLU A 151 -46.38 33.83 55.02
N ARG A 152 -47.69 34.10 54.93
CA ARG A 152 -48.73 33.12 55.29
C ARG A 152 -48.70 31.91 54.35
N ALA A 153 -48.47 32.10 53.06
CA ALA A 153 -48.29 31.01 52.10
C ALA A 153 -47.04 30.16 52.41
N GLN A 154 -45.91 30.79 52.74
CA GLN A 154 -44.70 30.08 53.17
C GLN A 154 -44.91 29.32 54.48
N LYS A 155 -45.53 29.95 55.50
CA LYS A 155 -45.87 29.30 56.77
C LYS A 155 -46.81 28.11 56.55
N ASN A 156 -47.81 28.24 55.68
CA ASN A 156 -48.69 27.13 55.31
C ASN A 156 -47.96 26.00 54.57
N SER A 157 -47.04 26.31 53.65
CA SER A 157 -46.22 25.31 52.96
C SER A 157 -45.30 24.56 53.93
N VAL A 158 -44.70 25.25 54.91
CA VAL A 158 -43.91 24.61 55.97
C VAL A 158 -44.79 23.73 56.88
N LEU A 159 -45.99 24.19 57.25
CA LEU A 159 -46.95 23.40 58.03
C LEU A 159 -47.47 22.17 57.26
N GLU A 160 -47.72 22.30 55.96
CA GLU A 160 -48.11 21.18 55.10
C GLU A 160 -46.97 20.18 54.93
N ARG A 161 -45.74 20.65 54.74
CA ARG A 161 -44.55 19.79 54.72
C ARG A 161 -44.35 19.07 56.05
N ALA A 162 -44.57 19.75 57.18
CA ALA A 162 -44.49 19.16 58.51
C ALA A 162 -45.59 18.09 58.72
N LYS A 163 -46.82 18.33 58.25
CA LYS A 163 -47.89 17.31 58.26
C LYS A 163 -47.51 16.10 57.40
N ARG A 164 -47.08 16.31 56.15
CA ARG A 164 -46.61 15.22 55.28
C ARG A 164 -45.47 14.42 55.93
N MET A 165 -44.53 15.06 56.63
CA MET A 165 -43.48 14.34 57.35
C MET A 165 -44.02 13.48 58.50
N LEU A 166 -45.04 13.95 59.24
CA LEU A 166 -45.73 13.15 60.26
C LEU A 166 -46.53 12.00 59.63
N ASP A 167 -47.13 12.22 58.46
CA ASP A 167 -47.88 11.20 57.72
C ASP A 167 -46.93 10.10 57.18
N GLU A 168 -45.77 10.48 56.64
CA GLU A 168 -44.68 9.59 56.21
C GLU A 168 -44.04 8.82 57.39
N ASP A 169 -44.19 9.33 58.61
CA ASP A 169 -43.75 8.67 59.84
C ASP A 169 -44.72 7.57 60.34
N MET A 170 -45.91 7.45 59.77
CA MET A 170 -46.83 6.35 60.08
C MET A 170 -46.34 5.01 59.53
N ASP A 171 -46.44 3.93 60.32
CA ASP A 171 -45.83 2.63 59.98
C ASP A 171 -46.42 2.00 58.70
N ASP A 172 -47.71 2.17 58.43
CA ASP A 172 -48.33 1.72 57.17
C ASP A 172 -47.75 2.47 55.96
N VAL A 173 -47.48 3.77 56.09
CA VAL A 173 -46.88 4.59 55.02
C VAL A 173 -45.42 4.20 54.81
N LYS A 174 -44.67 3.89 55.88
CA LYS A 174 -43.33 3.29 55.80
C LYS A 174 -43.35 1.95 55.07
N HIS A 175 -44.36 1.10 55.31
CA HIS A 175 -44.50 -0.16 54.59
C HIS A 175 -44.90 0.03 53.11
N MET A 176 -45.79 0.98 52.79
CA MET A 176 -46.10 1.36 51.41
C MET A 176 -44.85 1.91 50.69
N ASN A 177 -44.02 2.69 51.36
CA ASN A 177 -42.75 3.17 50.83
C ASN A 177 -41.75 2.03 50.59
N GLN A 178 -41.71 1.02 51.47
CA GLN A 178 -40.91 -0.20 51.27
C GLN A 178 -41.38 -0.98 50.02
N MET A 179 -42.69 -1.14 49.84
CA MET A 179 -43.28 -1.76 48.64
C MET A 179 -42.97 -0.95 47.37
N MET A 180 -43.09 0.38 47.42
CA MET A 180 -42.76 1.27 46.31
C MET A 180 -41.27 1.22 45.95
N LEU A 181 -40.38 1.17 46.94
CA LEU A 181 -38.94 1.01 46.74
C LEU A 181 -38.61 -0.35 46.13
N TYR A 182 -39.23 -1.43 46.63
CA TYR A 182 -39.06 -2.76 46.05
C TYR A 182 -39.51 -2.79 44.58
N SER A 183 -40.69 -2.24 44.27
CA SER A 183 -41.18 -2.10 42.89
C SER A 183 -40.19 -1.38 41.99
N LYS A 184 -39.66 -0.21 42.40
CA LYS A 184 -38.63 0.53 41.66
C LYS A 184 -37.36 -0.29 41.43
N ILE A 185 -36.89 -1.02 42.44
CA ILE A 185 -35.71 -1.89 42.35
C ILE A 185 -35.95 -3.05 41.39
N VAL A 186 -37.13 -3.67 41.41
CA VAL A 186 -37.50 -4.75 40.49
C VAL A 186 -37.57 -4.24 39.04
N THR A 187 -38.21 -3.09 38.79
CA THR A 187 -38.24 -2.50 37.44
C THR A 187 -36.83 -2.20 36.89
N ILE A 188 -35.94 -1.68 37.73
CA ILE A 188 -34.53 -1.45 37.33
C ILE A 188 -33.79 -2.77 37.10
N ARG A 189 -34.02 -3.79 37.95
CA ARG A 189 -33.43 -5.12 37.79
C ARG A 189 -33.89 -5.80 36.50
N ASP A 190 -35.17 -5.71 36.16
CA ASP A 190 -35.71 -6.32 34.94
C ASP A 190 -35.15 -5.63 33.69
N ALA A 191 -35.02 -4.30 33.72
CA ALA A 191 -34.32 -3.54 32.67
C ALA A 191 -32.83 -3.97 32.55
N GLN A 192 -32.11 -4.13 33.66
CA GLN A 192 -30.73 -4.62 33.67
C GLN A 192 -30.59 -6.06 33.17
N ILE A 193 -31.57 -6.94 33.46
CA ILE A 193 -31.60 -8.31 32.93
C ILE A 193 -31.84 -8.29 31.42
N GLN A 194 -32.72 -7.41 30.93
CA GLN A 194 -32.96 -7.24 29.50
C GLN A 194 -31.74 -6.67 28.78
N GLU A 195 -31.11 -5.62 29.33
CA GLU A 195 -29.85 -5.06 28.83
C GLU A 195 -28.75 -6.12 28.77
N LYS A 196 -28.56 -6.90 29.85
CA LYS A 196 -27.59 -8.00 29.87
C LYS A 196 -27.87 -9.09 28.82
N ARG A 197 -29.16 -9.39 28.54
CA ARG A 197 -29.54 -10.33 27.47
C ARG A 197 -29.22 -9.77 26.08
N ASN A 198 -29.47 -8.48 25.85
CA ASN A 198 -29.15 -7.83 24.58
C ASN A 198 -27.62 -7.82 24.36
N VAL A 199 -26.83 -7.40 25.35
CA VAL A 199 -25.35 -7.41 25.27
C VAL A 199 -24.79 -8.82 25.07
N GLN A 200 -25.43 -9.85 25.64
CA GLN A 200 -25.04 -11.23 25.41
C GLN A 200 -25.36 -11.69 23.97
N ALA A 201 -26.54 -11.32 23.44
CA ALA A 201 -26.92 -11.64 22.06
C ALA A 201 -26.04 -10.91 21.04
N GLU A 202 -25.70 -9.63 21.27
CA GLU A 202 -24.76 -8.86 20.45
C GLU A 202 -23.38 -9.53 20.41
N ARG A 203 -22.84 -9.96 21.56
CA ARG A 203 -21.58 -10.73 21.61
C ARG A 203 -21.65 -12.05 20.86
N GLU A 204 -22.74 -12.79 20.99
CA GLU A 204 -22.96 -14.04 20.25
C GLU A 204 -23.12 -13.81 18.74
N GLU A 205 -23.53 -12.62 18.30
CA GLU A 205 -23.51 -12.22 16.89
C GLU A 205 -22.11 -11.78 16.43
N GLU A 206 -21.36 -11.05 17.24
CA GLU A 206 -19.96 -10.69 16.97
C GLU A 206 -19.06 -11.93 16.87
N GLU A 207 -19.18 -12.89 17.80
CA GLU A 207 -18.47 -14.17 17.75
C GLU A 207 -18.81 -14.96 16.48
N ARG A 208 -20.10 -15.05 16.11
CA ARG A 208 -20.53 -15.68 14.84
C ARG A 208 -19.98 -14.96 13.60
N GLN A 209 -19.86 -13.62 13.63
CA GLN A 209 -19.26 -12.85 12.54
C GLN A 209 -17.74 -13.09 12.44
N LEU A 210 -17.05 -13.20 13.57
CA LEU A 210 -15.61 -13.54 13.61
C LEU A 210 -15.35 -14.96 13.12
N ASP A 211 -16.14 -15.95 13.56
CA ASP A 211 -16.05 -17.34 13.07
C ASP A 211 -16.30 -17.42 11.56
N ALA A 212 -17.31 -16.69 11.05
CA ALA A 212 -17.57 -16.60 9.62
C ALA A 212 -16.41 -15.92 8.86
N MET A 213 -15.78 -14.90 9.43
CA MET A 213 -14.60 -14.25 8.84
C MET A 213 -13.41 -15.20 8.79
N MET A 214 -13.13 -15.94 9.87
CA MET A 214 -12.07 -16.96 9.92
C MET A 214 -12.31 -18.09 8.91
N GLU A 215 -13.55 -18.56 8.76
CA GLU A 215 -13.88 -19.58 7.74
C GLU A 215 -13.73 -19.04 6.32
N ILE A 216 -14.10 -17.78 6.07
CA ILE A 216 -13.85 -17.10 4.77
C ILE A 216 -12.34 -17.01 4.48
N GLU A 217 -11.51 -16.69 5.48
CA GLU A 217 -10.05 -16.69 5.31
C GLU A 217 -9.48 -18.09 5.07
N ARG A 218 -9.96 -19.11 5.80
CA ARG A 218 -9.60 -20.52 5.58
C ARG A 218 -9.94 -20.97 4.17
N LEU A 219 -11.14 -20.65 3.67
CA LEU A 219 -11.59 -20.97 2.32
C LEU A 219 -10.80 -20.20 1.25
N LYS A 220 -10.46 -18.92 1.49
CA LYS A 220 -9.56 -18.15 0.61
C LYS A 220 -8.18 -18.81 0.54
N ALA A 221 -7.59 -19.20 1.67
CA ALA A 221 -6.29 -19.86 1.70
C ALA A 221 -6.32 -21.19 0.94
N LEU A 222 -7.33 -22.05 1.18
CA LEU A 222 -7.52 -23.29 0.43
C LEU A 222 -7.67 -23.04 -1.08
N LYS A 223 -8.45 -22.03 -1.48
CA LYS A 223 -8.61 -21.65 -2.89
C LYS A 223 -7.29 -21.17 -3.52
N MET A 224 -6.44 -20.45 -2.78
CA MET A 224 -5.11 -20.05 -3.25
C MET A 224 -4.18 -21.27 -3.46
N TYR A 225 -4.26 -22.28 -2.59
CA TYR A 225 -3.54 -23.54 -2.81
C TYR A 225 -4.09 -24.32 -4.02
N GLU A 226 -5.42 -24.38 -4.18
CA GLU A 226 -6.06 -25.06 -5.31
C GLU A 226 -5.71 -24.41 -6.66
N VAL A 227 -5.67 -23.07 -6.72
CA VAL A 227 -5.23 -22.34 -7.93
C VAL A 227 -3.78 -22.66 -8.25
N ARG A 228 -2.87 -22.59 -7.25
CA ARG A 228 -1.45 -22.93 -7.45
C ARG A 228 -1.26 -24.37 -7.93
N GLU A 229 -2.03 -25.33 -7.41
CA GLU A 229 -1.94 -26.72 -7.87
C GLU A 229 -2.50 -26.90 -9.28
N LYS A 230 -3.59 -26.21 -9.65
CA LYS A 230 -4.07 -26.18 -11.04
C LYS A 230 -3.03 -25.61 -12.00
N GLU A 231 -2.38 -24.50 -11.65
CA GLU A 231 -1.29 -23.92 -12.45
C GLU A 231 -0.12 -24.91 -12.64
N ARG A 232 0.25 -25.68 -11.60
CA ARG A 232 1.28 -26.73 -11.71
C ARG A 232 0.83 -27.87 -12.62
N VAL A 233 -0.39 -28.37 -12.48
CA VAL A 233 -0.95 -29.44 -13.32
C VAL A 233 -1.11 -29.00 -14.78
N GLU A 234 -1.52 -27.75 -15.03
CA GLU A 234 -1.59 -27.17 -16.37
C GLU A 234 -0.21 -26.99 -16.99
N SER A 235 0.78 -26.55 -16.22
CA SER A 235 2.18 -26.46 -16.66
C SER A 235 2.80 -27.82 -16.95
N GLN A 236 2.48 -28.86 -16.16
CA GLN A 236 2.87 -30.23 -16.46
C GLN A 236 2.17 -30.76 -17.72
N ARG A 237 0.88 -30.46 -17.91
CA ARG A 237 0.13 -30.83 -19.13
C ARG A 237 0.63 -30.14 -20.39
N SER A 238 1.02 -28.86 -20.32
CA SER A 238 1.60 -28.14 -21.45
C SER A 238 3.01 -28.68 -21.78
N GLY A 239 3.86 -28.91 -20.78
CA GLY A 239 5.15 -29.57 -20.96
C GLY A 239 5.02 -30.98 -21.56
N ALA A 240 4.07 -31.78 -21.08
CA ALA A 240 3.81 -33.11 -21.64
C ALA A 240 3.32 -33.05 -23.11
N LYS A 241 2.47 -32.08 -23.47
CA LYS A 241 2.06 -31.86 -24.87
C LYS A 241 3.25 -31.54 -25.76
N VAL A 242 4.14 -30.64 -25.35
CA VAL A 242 5.36 -30.28 -26.10
C VAL A 242 6.27 -31.51 -26.28
N ILE A 243 6.43 -32.36 -25.27
CA ILE A 243 7.21 -33.61 -25.40
C ILE A 243 6.54 -34.59 -26.39
N ILE A 244 5.22 -34.75 -26.34
CA ILE A 244 4.47 -35.59 -27.30
C ILE A 244 4.63 -35.06 -28.73
N GLU A 245 4.59 -33.76 -28.92
CA GLU A 245 4.79 -33.10 -30.23
C GLU A 245 6.22 -33.31 -30.73
N GLN A 246 7.24 -33.09 -29.89
CA GLN A 246 8.64 -33.40 -30.21
C GLN A 246 8.88 -34.88 -30.55
N ILE A 247 8.17 -35.81 -29.91
CA ILE A 247 8.24 -37.25 -30.23
C ILE A 247 7.64 -37.51 -31.61
N LYS A 248 6.48 -36.91 -31.93
CA LYS A 248 5.85 -37.00 -33.25
C LYS A 248 6.74 -36.42 -34.34
N ASP A 249 7.35 -35.25 -34.12
CA ASP A 249 8.26 -34.61 -35.07
C ASP A 249 9.52 -35.44 -35.30
N ARG A 250 10.08 -36.05 -34.25
CA ARG A 250 11.21 -36.99 -34.38
C ARG A 250 10.80 -38.26 -35.13
N GLN A 251 9.60 -38.81 -34.90
CA GLN A 251 9.08 -39.96 -35.65
C GLN A 251 8.87 -39.59 -37.13
N ALA A 252 8.22 -38.47 -37.43
CA ALA A 252 8.03 -37.99 -38.79
C ALA A 252 9.38 -37.72 -39.51
N SER A 253 10.38 -37.19 -38.79
CA SER A 253 11.72 -36.98 -39.35
C SER A 253 12.45 -38.30 -39.59
N ARG A 254 12.26 -39.31 -38.73
CA ARG A 254 12.80 -40.66 -38.95
C ARG A 254 12.15 -41.34 -40.16
N MET A 255 10.81 -41.24 -40.28
CA MET A 255 10.07 -41.74 -41.45
C MET A 255 10.58 -41.12 -42.75
N ARG A 256 10.71 -39.78 -42.83
CA ARG A 256 11.27 -39.11 -44.02
C ARG A 256 12.69 -39.55 -44.36
N ALA A 257 13.53 -39.81 -43.34
CA ALA A 257 14.90 -40.30 -43.54
C ALA A 257 14.94 -41.77 -44.01
N GLU A 258 13.98 -42.60 -43.59
CA GLU A 258 13.80 -43.96 -44.11
C GLU A 258 13.27 -43.94 -45.56
N GLU A 259 12.28 -43.10 -45.86
CA GLU A 259 11.78 -42.85 -47.23
C GLU A 259 12.91 -42.37 -48.17
N GLN A 260 13.77 -41.46 -47.72
CA GLN A 260 14.95 -41.01 -48.49
C GLN A 260 15.93 -42.16 -48.74
N ARG A 261 16.25 -42.97 -47.72
CA ARG A 261 17.13 -44.15 -47.90
C ARG A 261 16.54 -45.19 -48.84
N ASP A 262 15.22 -45.39 -48.83
CA ASP A 262 14.57 -46.33 -49.72
C ASP A 262 14.48 -45.79 -51.16
N GLN A 263 14.38 -44.47 -51.35
CA GLN A 263 14.56 -43.81 -52.65
C GLN A 263 16.00 -43.97 -53.17
N GLU A 264 17.02 -43.74 -52.32
CA GLU A 264 18.43 -43.96 -52.64
C GLU A 264 18.71 -45.43 -52.99
N ARG A 265 18.19 -46.38 -52.21
CA ARG A 265 18.27 -47.82 -52.49
C ARG A 265 17.61 -48.18 -53.81
N ALA A 266 16.41 -47.67 -54.10
CA ALA A 266 15.72 -47.90 -55.36
C ALA A 266 16.50 -47.31 -56.56
N PHE A 267 17.15 -46.16 -56.38
CA PHE A 267 18.04 -45.57 -57.38
C PHE A 267 19.29 -46.42 -57.63
N ILE A 268 19.97 -46.86 -56.56
CA ILE A 268 21.14 -47.75 -56.64
C ILE A 268 20.78 -49.09 -57.29
N LEU A 269 19.62 -49.68 -56.96
CA LEU A 269 19.16 -50.93 -57.59
C LEU A 269 18.92 -50.76 -59.10
N LYS A 270 18.29 -49.66 -59.53
CA LYS A 270 18.15 -49.33 -60.96
C LYS A 270 19.49 -49.14 -61.66
N GLN A 271 20.46 -48.50 -60.99
CA GLN A 271 21.81 -48.32 -61.54
C GLN A 271 22.55 -49.65 -61.70
N ILE A 272 22.41 -50.57 -60.73
CA ILE A 272 22.97 -51.93 -60.79
C ILE A 272 22.29 -52.73 -61.92
N GLU A 273 20.96 -52.62 -62.07
CA GLU A 273 20.22 -53.31 -63.13
C GLU A 273 20.65 -52.81 -64.53
N ALA A 274 20.84 -51.50 -64.71
CA ALA A 274 21.36 -50.92 -65.94
C ALA A 274 22.79 -51.39 -66.27
N LEU A 275 23.70 -51.37 -65.29
CA LEU A 275 25.07 -51.88 -65.47
C LEU A 275 25.10 -53.38 -65.78
N LYS A 276 24.21 -54.17 -65.17
CA LYS A 276 24.08 -55.60 -65.44
C LYS A 276 23.53 -55.86 -66.85
N ALA A 277 22.61 -55.04 -67.35
CA ALA A 277 22.14 -55.11 -68.72
C ALA A 277 23.28 -54.80 -69.72
N GLU A 278 24.06 -53.75 -69.46
CA GLU A 278 25.23 -53.40 -70.28
C GLU A 278 26.29 -54.52 -70.26
N GLU A 279 26.56 -55.14 -69.11
CA GLU A 279 27.48 -56.28 -69.02
C GLU A 279 27.00 -57.48 -69.86
N VAL A 280 25.69 -57.78 -69.84
CA VAL A 280 25.10 -58.84 -70.68
C VAL A 280 25.27 -58.51 -72.17
N GLU A 281 25.02 -57.28 -72.59
CA GLU A 281 25.25 -56.86 -73.98
C GLU A 281 26.73 -56.98 -74.38
N GLN A 282 27.66 -56.53 -73.52
CA GLN A 282 29.10 -56.70 -73.74
C GLN A 282 29.52 -58.18 -73.81
N GLN A 283 28.92 -59.07 -73.00
CA GLN A 283 29.17 -60.51 -73.09
C GLN A 283 28.65 -61.11 -74.40
N VAL A 284 27.48 -60.68 -74.88
CA VAL A 284 26.93 -61.11 -76.19
C VAL A 284 27.83 -60.62 -77.34
N GLN A 285 28.28 -59.36 -77.30
CA GLN A 285 29.23 -58.82 -78.28
C GLN A 285 30.57 -59.59 -78.28
N LYS A 286 31.13 -59.89 -77.11
CA LYS A 286 32.36 -60.70 -76.98
C LYS A 286 32.17 -62.12 -77.53
N LYS A 287 31.01 -62.76 -77.33
CA LYS A 287 30.68 -64.06 -77.93
C LYS A 287 30.62 -63.99 -79.45
N MET A 288 29.91 -63.01 -80.01
CA MET A 288 29.85 -62.81 -81.48
C MET A 288 31.22 -62.51 -82.09
N ALA A 289 32.08 -61.74 -81.41
CA ALA A 289 33.44 -61.48 -81.85
C ALA A 289 34.32 -62.74 -81.83
N ALA A 290 34.22 -63.56 -80.78
CA ALA A 290 34.93 -64.83 -80.67
C ALA A 290 34.46 -65.84 -81.74
N GLU A 291 33.16 -65.90 -82.03
CA GLU A 291 32.60 -66.77 -83.07
C GLU A 291 33.09 -66.37 -84.47
N ARG A 292 33.13 -65.06 -84.79
CA ARG A 292 33.72 -64.55 -86.05
C ARG A 292 35.20 -64.93 -86.18
N LEU A 293 36.00 -64.71 -85.14
CA LEU A 293 37.41 -65.09 -85.12
C LEU A 293 37.59 -66.61 -85.31
N MET A 294 36.72 -67.43 -84.72
CA MET A 294 36.74 -68.88 -84.87
C MET A 294 36.37 -69.33 -86.29
N GLN A 295 35.43 -68.66 -86.96
CA GLN A 295 35.12 -68.87 -88.37
C GLN A 295 36.29 -68.48 -89.29
N GLU A 296 36.94 -67.35 -89.03
CA GLU A 296 38.13 -66.89 -89.77
C GLU A 296 39.30 -67.89 -89.64
N VAL A 297 39.60 -68.37 -88.43
CA VAL A 297 40.63 -69.40 -88.19
C VAL A 297 40.28 -70.73 -88.87
N ASN A 298 39.01 -71.15 -88.87
CA ASN A 298 38.59 -72.37 -89.55
C ASN A 298 38.69 -72.27 -91.08
N ASN A 299 38.38 -71.09 -91.64
CA ASN A 299 38.57 -70.81 -93.06
C ASN A 299 40.05 -70.80 -93.45
N ALA A 300 40.93 -70.24 -92.61
CA ALA A 300 42.38 -70.29 -92.81
C ALA A 300 42.94 -71.72 -92.75
N ASN A 301 42.49 -72.53 -91.79
CA ASN A 301 42.92 -73.93 -91.64
C ASN A 301 42.45 -74.82 -92.80
N THR A 302 41.21 -74.64 -93.27
CA THR A 302 40.69 -75.39 -94.43
C THR A 302 41.38 -74.98 -95.74
N ALA A 303 41.75 -73.71 -95.91
CA ALA A 303 42.60 -73.28 -97.02
C ALA A 303 44.02 -73.89 -96.94
N ALA A 304 44.63 -73.90 -95.76
CA ALA A 304 45.96 -74.49 -95.56
C ALA A 304 45.99 -76.01 -95.82
N MET A 305 44.92 -76.73 -95.46
CA MET A 305 44.78 -78.17 -95.78
C MET A 305 44.72 -78.42 -97.28
N LYS A 306 43.92 -77.64 -98.04
CA LYS A 306 43.83 -77.78 -99.51
C LYS A 306 45.19 -77.56 -100.20
N ILE A 307 45.92 -76.52 -99.79
CA ILE A 307 47.28 -76.24 -100.30
C ILE A 307 48.25 -77.40 -100.03
N LYS A 308 48.04 -78.14 -98.92
CA LYS A 308 48.84 -79.32 -98.60
C LYS A 308 48.45 -80.53 -99.46
N GLU A 309 47.17 -80.75 -99.70
CA GLU A 309 46.67 -81.83 -100.58
C GLU A 309 47.11 -81.64 -102.04
N GLU A 310 47.08 -80.41 -102.56
CA GLU A 310 47.57 -80.06 -103.90
C GLU A 310 49.07 -80.37 -104.06
N LYS A 311 49.89 -80.07 -103.03
CA LYS A 311 51.32 -80.42 -103.02
C LYS A 311 51.56 -81.94 -103.01
N MET A 312 50.83 -82.69 -102.19
CA MET A 312 50.90 -84.16 -102.16
C MET A 312 50.49 -84.82 -103.48
N LEU A 313 49.64 -84.16 -104.28
CA LEU A 313 49.25 -84.62 -105.61
C LEU A 313 50.32 -84.33 -106.67
N ALA A 314 51.03 -83.21 -106.56
CA ALA A 314 52.17 -82.88 -107.42
C ALA A 314 53.35 -83.85 -107.20
N GLU A 315 53.70 -84.11 -105.94
CA GLU A 315 54.82 -84.98 -105.55
C GLU A 315 54.67 -86.41 -106.12
N LYS A 316 53.45 -86.98 -106.06
CA LYS A 316 53.13 -88.29 -106.66
C LYS A 316 53.30 -88.36 -108.18
N LEU A 317 53.17 -87.24 -108.90
CA LEU A 317 53.37 -87.17 -110.35
C LEU A 317 54.84 -86.99 -110.73
N GLU A 318 55.69 -86.62 -109.78
CA GLU A 318 57.15 -86.60 -109.94
C GLU A 318 57.75 -87.97 -109.61
N ASP A 319 57.29 -88.63 -108.54
CA ASP A 319 57.71 -90.00 -108.18
C ASP A 319 57.49 -91.02 -109.31
N GLN A 320 56.35 -90.94 -110.01
CA GLN A 320 56.08 -91.82 -111.16
C GLN A 320 57.09 -91.65 -112.30
N LYS A 321 57.68 -90.46 -112.48
CA LYS A 321 58.72 -90.22 -113.52
C LYS A 321 60.11 -90.69 -113.07
N VAL A 322 60.33 -90.86 -111.77
CA VAL A 322 61.59 -91.37 -111.21
C VAL A 322 61.67 -92.89 -111.35
N LEU A 323 60.55 -93.60 -111.17
CA LEU A 323 60.46 -95.06 -111.34
C LEU A 323 60.84 -95.51 -112.76
N ASP A 324 60.25 -94.89 -113.78
CA ASP A 324 60.53 -95.21 -115.21
C ASP A 324 62.01 -95.00 -115.58
N TYR A 325 62.72 -94.09 -114.89
CA TYR A 325 64.14 -93.86 -115.09
C TYR A 325 65.01 -94.92 -114.39
N GLN A 326 64.59 -95.41 -113.22
CA GLN A 326 65.35 -96.35 -112.39
C GLN A 326 65.42 -97.77 -112.97
N GLU A 327 64.31 -98.31 -113.51
CA GLU A 327 64.33 -99.64 -114.17
C GLU A 327 65.36 -99.73 -115.32
N SER A 328 65.61 -98.60 -116.02
CA SER A 328 66.57 -98.55 -117.13
C SER A 328 68.04 -98.60 -116.68
N LYS A 329 68.32 -98.26 -115.40
CA LYS A 329 69.67 -98.20 -114.82
C LYS A 329 70.04 -99.50 -114.10
N GLU A 330 69.08 -100.09 -113.38
CA GLU A 330 69.27 -101.26 -112.51
C GLU A 330 69.75 -102.52 -113.27
N ARG A 331 69.48 -102.60 -114.58
CA ARG A 331 69.99 -103.67 -115.46
C ARG A 331 71.51 -103.62 -115.71
N ARG A 332 72.21 -102.52 -115.39
CA ARG A 332 73.68 -102.39 -115.58
C ARG A 332 74.50 -102.55 -114.30
N GLU A 333 73.92 -102.38 -113.13
CA GLU A 333 74.68 -102.35 -111.86
C GLU A 333 74.72 -103.72 -111.16
N ARG A 334 73.83 -104.63 -111.56
CA ARG A 334 73.67 -106.00 -111.01
C ARG A 334 74.88 -106.94 -111.19
N GLU A 335 75.88 -106.56 -111.99
CA GLU A 335 77.11 -107.33 -112.22
C GLU A 335 78.31 -106.88 -111.33
N LEU A 336 78.16 -105.81 -110.53
CA LEU A 336 79.27 -105.20 -109.77
C LEU A 336 79.09 -105.22 -108.24
N GLU A 337 77.94 -105.62 -107.71
CA GLU A 337 77.62 -105.48 -106.28
C GLU A 337 77.85 -106.74 -105.42
N GLU A 338 77.99 -107.93 -106.01
CA GLU A 338 78.21 -109.17 -105.24
C GLU A 338 79.56 -109.19 -104.49
N GLU A 339 80.56 -108.40 -104.92
CA GLU A 339 81.89 -108.39 -104.30
C GLU A 339 82.01 -107.55 -103.01
N LYS A 340 81.13 -106.58 -102.76
CA LYS A 340 81.38 -105.54 -101.74
C LYS A 340 80.64 -105.68 -100.41
N ILE A 341 79.67 -106.59 -100.31
CA ILE A 341 78.75 -106.65 -99.16
C ILE A 341 79.33 -107.39 -97.93
N ARG A 342 80.38 -108.21 -98.09
CA ARG A 342 80.92 -109.05 -96.98
C ARG A 342 81.69 -108.34 -95.87
N ILE A 343 82.02 -107.03 -95.99
CA ILE A 343 82.93 -106.34 -95.06
C ILE A 343 82.23 -105.23 -94.23
N ALA A 344 81.04 -104.76 -94.63
CA ALA A 344 80.44 -103.55 -94.05
C ALA A 344 79.64 -103.76 -92.74
N MET A 345 79.20 -104.99 -92.41
CA MET A 345 78.19 -105.20 -91.36
C MET A 345 78.72 -105.42 -89.93
N GLU A 346 80.04 -105.38 -89.68
CA GLU A 346 80.58 -105.80 -88.37
C GLU A 346 80.89 -104.65 -87.37
N LYS A 347 80.90 -103.37 -87.78
CA LYS A 347 81.36 -102.26 -86.91
C LYS A 347 80.55 -100.95 -86.97
N GLU A 348 79.24 -101.02 -86.80
CA GLU A 348 78.41 -99.82 -86.53
C GLU A 348 77.57 -99.98 -85.25
N LYS A 349 78.23 -99.93 -84.07
CA LYS A 349 77.50 -99.90 -82.78
C LYS A 349 78.19 -99.23 -81.59
N GLU A 350 79.21 -98.38 -81.80
CA GLU A 350 79.95 -97.73 -80.69
C GLU A 350 80.14 -96.19 -80.78
N THR A 351 79.55 -95.51 -81.76
CA THR A 351 79.75 -94.05 -81.95
C THR A 351 78.66 -93.17 -81.30
N ALA A 352 78.02 -93.67 -80.24
CA ALA A 352 77.14 -92.87 -79.37
C ALA A 352 77.88 -91.76 -78.58
N ARG A 353 79.23 -91.76 -78.62
CA ARG A 353 80.11 -90.91 -77.79
C ARG A 353 80.23 -89.45 -78.25
N LEU A 354 79.68 -89.07 -79.41
CA LEU A 354 79.80 -87.73 -80.01
C LEU A 354 78.62 -86.78 -79.78
N ARG A 355 77.75 -87.02 -78.79
CA ARG A 355 76.75 -86.02 -78.34
C ARG A 355 77.12 -85.26 -77.06
N ALA A 356 78.04 -85.77 -76.25
CA ALA A 356 78.49 -85.11 -75.02
C ALA A 356 79.26 -83.78 -75.23
N MET A 357 79.58 -83.41 -76.48
CA MET A 357 80.34 -82.19 -76.78
C MET A 357 79.46 -80.92 -76.86
N GLN A 358 78.13 -81.05 -76.98
CA GLN A 358 77.22 -79.91 -77.13
C GLN A 358 76.70 -79.32 -75.79
N GLU A 359 76.88 -80.02 -74.67
CA GLU A 359 76.43 -79.60 -73.34
C GLU A 359 77.10 -78.28 -72.88
N LYS A 360 78.36 -78.06 -73.25
CA LYS A 360 79.14 -76.84 -72.94
C LYS A 360 78.63 -75.53 -73.56
N ALA A 361 77.58 -75.55 -74.37
CA ALA A 361 77.00 -74.35 -74.97
C ALA A 361 75.92 -73.68 -74.11
N GLN A 362 75.27 -74.42 -73.19
CA GLN A 362 74.13 -73.90 -72.42
C GLN A 362 74.53 -73.15 -71.14
N ASP A 363 75.67 -73.48 -70.52
CA ASP A 363 76.10 -72.86 -69.25
C ASP A 363 76.33 -71.34 -69.32
N LYS A 364 76.72 -70.81 -70.48
CA LYS A 364 76.99 -69.37 -70.65
C LYS A 364 75.74 -68.48 -70.61
N ALA A 365 74.54 -69.06 -70.78
CA ALA A 365 73.28 -68.32 -70.63
C ALA A 365 72.90 -68.16 -69.15
N ALA A 366 73.12 -69.21 -68.34
CA ALA A 366 72.76 -69.22 -66.92
C ALA A 366 73.54 -68.19 -66.09
N GLU A 367 74.82 -67.94 -66.44
CA GLU A 367 75.67 -66.96 -65.75
C GLU A 367 75.18 -65.51 -65.92
N MET A 368 74.62 -65.18 -67.10
CA MET A 368 74.12 -63.83 -67.40
C MET A 368 72.77 -63.53 -66.72
N ASP A 369 71.91 -64.53 -66.54
CA ASP A 369 70.65 -64.38 -65.79
C ASP A 369 70.89 -64.31 -64.28
N ALA A 370 71.89 -65.01 -63.74
CA ALA A 370 72.28 -64.91 -62.34
C ALA A 370 72.71 -63.46 -61.95
N LEU A 371 73.41 -62.76 -62.84
CA LEU A 371 73.78 -61.35 -62.65
C LEU A 371 72.58 -60.39 -62.78
N ARG A 372 71.59 -60.72 -63.63
CA ARG A 372 70.36 -59.95 -63.80
C ARG A 372 69.44 -60.10 -62.57
N ALA A 373 69.33 -61.31 -62.03
CA ALA A 373 68.57 -61.61 -60.81
C ALA A 373 69.14 -60.88 -59.57
N LYS A 374 70.47 -60.87 -59.37
CA LYS A 374 71.09 -60.14 -58.25
C LYS A 374 70.79 -58.64 -58.27
N ARG A 375 70.87 -57.99 -59.44
CA ARG A 375 70.54 -56.56 -59.58
C ARG A 375 69.06 -56.26 -59.33
N ALA A 376 68.16 -57.17 -59.73
CA ALA A 376 66.73 -57.04 -59.46
C ALA A 376 66.41 -57.16 -57.96
N MET A 377 67.02 -58.13 -57.26
CA MET A 377 66.90 -58.25 -55.79
C MET A 377 67.43 -57.01 -55.07
N GLU A 378 68.62 -56.51 -55.43
CA GLU A 378 69.22 -55.36 -54.74
C GLU A 378 68.44 -54.05 -54.99
N ALA A 379 67.83 -53.90 -56.18
CA ALA A 379 66.94 -52.78 -56.47
C ALA A 379 65.61 -52.87 -55.69
N ALA A 380 65.02 -54.07 -55.60
CA ALA A 380 63.83 -54.32 -54.80
C ALA A 380 64.09 -54.09 -53.30
N GLU A 381 65.26 -54.48 -52.79
CA GLU A 381 65.64 -54.29 -51.38
C GLU A 381 65.81 -52.80 -51.03
N ARG A 382 66.47 -52.01 -51.89
CA ARG A 382 66.55 -50.54 -51.69
C ARG A 382 65.18 -49.87 -51.79
N ALA A 383 64.32 -50.31 -52.70
CA ALA A 383 62.95 -49.82 -52.80
C ALA A 383 62.12 -50.15 -51.54
N ALA A 384 62.26 -51.38 -51.00
CA ALA A 384 61.61 -51.81 -49.77
C ALA A 384 62.07 -50.98 -48.56
N ARG A 385 63.39 -50.82 -48.34
CA ARG A 385 63.92 -50.00 -47.22
C ARG A 385 63.51 -48.53 -47.31
N ASN A 386 63.42 -47.97 -48.52
CA ASN A 386 62.95 -46.58 -48.70
C ASN A 386 61.44 -46.45 -48.45
N LYS A 387 60.64 -47.45 -48.84
CA LYS A 387 59.20 -47.49 -48.56
C LYS A 387 58.92 -47.65 -47.06
N GLU A 388 59.63 -48.54 -46.37
CA GLU A 388 59.52 -48.74 -44.92
C GLU A 388 59.86 -47.45 -44.14
N LYS A 389 60.92 -46.74 -44.53
CA LYS A 389 61.25 -45.42 -43.97
C LYS A 389 60.13 -44.39 -44.19
N ALA A 390 59.60 -44.27 -45.40
CA ALA A 390 58.55 -43.33 -45.72
C ALA A 390 57.21 -43.66 -45.00
N GLU A 391 56.91 -44.94 -44.80
CA GLU A 391 55.74 -45.38 -44.00
C GLU A 391 55.95 -45.08 -42.51
N LYS A 392 57.16 -45.27 -41.98
CA LYS A 392 57.50 -44.91 -40.61
C LYS A 392 57.45 -43.40 -40.37
N GLU A 393 58.03 -42.59 -41.25
CA GLU A 393 57.98 -41.11 -41.17
C GLU A 393 56.52 -40.58 -41.25
N ARG A 394 55.67 -41.18 -42.10
CA ARG A 394 54.23 -40.86 -42.13
C ARG A 394 53.52 -41.24 -40.83
N LEU A 395 53.83 -42.40 -40.25
CA LEU A 395 53.25 -42.84 -38.98
C LEU A 395 53.69 -41.93 -37.82
N GLU A 396 54.95 -41.50 -37.80
CA GLU A 396 55.47 -40.55 -36.83
C GLU A 396 54.82 -39.17 -36.99
N ALA A 397 54.65 -38.66 -38.21
CA ALA A 397 53.94 -37.41 -38.49
C ALA A 397 52.48 -37.44 -38.01
N ILE A 398 51.73 -38.52 -38.33
CA ILE A 398 50.34 -38.70 -37.87
C ILE A 398 50.26 -38.76 -36.34
N ASN A 399 51.21 -39.43 -35.67
CA ASN A 399 51.25 -39.48 -34.20
C ASN A 399 51.61 -38.12 -33.57
N GLN A 400 52.45 -37.31 -34.21
CA GLN A 400 52.75 -35.94 -33.80
C GLN A 400 51.53 -35.02 -33.95
N GLU A 401 50.81 -35.10 -35.07
CA GLU A 401 49.55 -34.37 -35.28
C GLU A 401 48.49 -34.78 -34.24
N LEU A 402 48.32 -36.09 -34.00
CA LEU A 402 47.38 -36.62 -33.00
C LEU A 402 47.73 -36.17 -31.57
N THR A 403 49.02 -36.06 -31.22
CA THR A 403 49.44 -35.58 -29.90
C THR A 403 49.26 -34.07 -29.75
N GLN A 404 49.52 -33.28 -30.80
CA GLN A 404 49.21 -31.84 -30.80
C GLN A 404 47.70 -31.59 -30.69
N ALA A 405 46.87 -32.32 -31.44
CA ALA A 405 45.41 -32.23 -31.36
C ALA A 405 44.89 -32.60 -29.95
N ARG A 406 45.45 -33.64 -29.32
CA ARG A 406 45.13 -34.00 -27.92
C ARG A 406 45.53 -32.91 -26.92
N GLN A 407 46.70 -32.29 -27.09
CA GLN A 407 47.14 -31.18 -26.24
C GLN A 407 46.24 -29.95 -26.40
N GLN A 408 45.84 -29.60 -27.63
CA GLN A 408 44.89 -28.52 -27.89
C GLN A 408 43.51 -28.82 -27.24
N GLN A 409 42.98 -30.03 -27.44
CA GLN A 409 41.72 -30.45 -26.82
C GLN A 409 41.78 -30.43 -25.27
N GLN A 410 42.91 -30.81 -24.69
CA GLN A 410 43.13 -30.73 -23.24
C GLN A 410 43.16 -29.26 -22.76
N ALA A 411 43.88 -28.38 -23.46
CA ALA A 411 43.96 -26.96 -23.13
C ALA A 411 42.62 -26.24 -23.28
N GLU A 412 41.83 -26.55 -24.32
CA GLU A 412 40.46 -26.02 -24.47
C GLU A 412 39.54 -26.50 -23.34
N LYS A 413 39.63 -27.77 -22.96
CA LYS A 413 38.84 -28.34 -21.85
C LYS A 413 39.22 -27.70 -20.51
N GLU A 414 40.51 -27.51 -20.26
CA GLU A 414 41.04 -26.84 -19.06
C GLU A 414 40.62 -25.37 -19.02
N ARG A 415 40.72 -24.65 -20.14
CA ARG A 415 40.22 -23.28 -20.26
C ARG A 415 38.73 -23.19 -20.00
N ARG A 416 37.91 -24.10 -20.54
CA ARG A 416 36.46 -24.12 -20.33
C ARG A 416 36.09 -24.39 -18.87
N LEU A 417 36.82 -25.29 -18.20
CA LEU A 417 36.68 -25.54 -16.76
C LEU A 417 37.10 -24.31 -15.93
N ALA A 418 38.18 -23.62 -16.32
CA ALA A 418 38.61 -22.38 -15.65
C ALA A 418 37.62 -21.22 -15.85
N GLU A 419 37.00 -21.11 -17.02
CA GLU A 419 35.92 -20.15 -17.28
C GLU A 419 34.66 -20.49 -16.45
N GLN A 420 34.25 -21.76 -16.38
CA GLN A 420 33.17 -22.21 -15.50
C GLN A 420 33.45 -21.91 -14.01
N ALA A 421 34.63 -22.26 -13.51
CA ALA A 421 35.02 -22.00 -12.13
C ALA A 421 35.11 -20.49 -11.79
N LYS A 422 35.35 -19.62 -12.78
CA LYS A 422 35.21 -18.17 -12.62
C LYS A 422 33.75 -17.75 -12.53
N PHE A 423 32.90 -18.19 -13.47
CA PHE A 423 31.46 -17.88 -13.40
C PHE A 423 30.81 -18.33 -12.09
N GLU A 424 31.16 -19.53 -11.59
CA GLU A 424 30.68 -20.03 -10.29
C GLU A 424 31.15 -19.17 -9.11
N ARG A 425 32.40 -18.67 -9.14
CA ARG A 425 32.90 -17.72 -8.12
C ARG A 425 32.20 -16.37 -8.20
N ASP A 426 32.09 -15.79 -9.40
CA ASP A 426 31.45 -14.49 -9.62
C ASP A 426 29.95 -14.53 -9.28
N GLU A 427 29.29 -15.68 -9.44
CA GLU A 427 27.92 -15.91 -8.97
C GLU A 427 27.85 -16.10 -7.45
N PHE A 428 28.76 -16.87 -6.85
CA PHE A 428 28.85 -17.05 -5.40
C PHE A 428 29.15 -15.74 -4.65
N GLU A 429 30.07 -14.91 -5.16
CA GLU A 429 30.37 -13.57 -4.61
C GLU A 429 29.14 -12.66 -4.68
N ARG A 430 28.41 -12.62 -5.80
CA ARG A 430 27.14 -11.87 -5.92
C ARG A 430 26.07 -12.38 -4.95
N ILE A 431 25.98 -13.69 -4.71
CA ILE A 431 25.06 -14.25 -3.71
C ILE A 431 25.44 -13.80 -2.30
N ILE A 432 26.74 -13.79 -1.96
CA ILE A 432 27.25 -13.26 -0.69
C ILE A 432 26.94 -11.76 -0.55
N GLU A 433 27.18 -10.95 -1.56
CA GLU A 433 26.86 -9.51 -1.53
C GLU A 433 25.37 -9.27 -1.27
N VAL A 434 24.48 -10.02 -1.92
CA VAL A 434 23.03 -9.94 -1.68
C VAL A 434 22.67 -10.42 -0.28
N GLN A 435 23.29 -11.47 0.25
CA GLN A 435 23.07 -11.92 1.63
C GLN A 435 23.55 -10.88 2.65
N MET A 436 24.72 -10.26 2.45
CA MET A 436 25.21 -9.19 3.32
C MET A 436 24.30 -7.96 3.29
N GLN A 437 23.81 -7.56 2.11
CA GLN A 437 22.84 -6.46 1.98
C GLN A 437 21.50 -6.79 2.68
N GLN A 438 21.04 -8.05 2.61
CA GLN A 438 19.86 -8.50 3.35
C GLN A 438 20.09 -8.49 4.86
N GLU A 439 21.24 -8.99 5.34
CA GLU A 439 21.57 -8.99 6.77
C GLU A 439 21.68 -7.56 7.32
N ASP A 440 22.34 -6.64 6.61
CA ASP A 440 22.42 -5.24 7.03
C ASP A 440 21.06 -4.52 6.98
N ALA A 441 20.19 -4.84 6.00
CA ALA A 441 18.84 -4.30 5.95
C ALA A 441 17.95 -4.83 7.10
N GLU A 442 18.06 -6.12 7.45
CA GLU A 442 17.39 -6.68 8.63
C GLU A 442 17.94 -6.08 9.93
N ARG A 443 19.26 -5.92 10.04
CA ARG A 443 19.93 -5.29 11.17
C ARG A 443 19.46 -3.84 11.36
N GLN A 444 19.34 -3.07 10.28
CA GLN A 444 18.77 -1.72 10.31
C GLN A 444 17.31 -1.73 10.79
N ARG A 445 16.43 -2.55 10.19
CA ARG A 445 15.03 -2.69 10.64
C ARG A 445 14.93 -3.07 12.12
N GLN A 446 15.76 -4.01 12.60
CA GLN A 446 15.80 -4.36 14.02
C GLN A 446 16.25 -3.19 14.90
N THR A 447 17.19 -2.34 14.45
CA THR A 447 17.57 -1.12 15.20
C THR A 447 16.46 -0.07 15.21
N GLU A 448 15.74 0.10 14.11
CA GLU A 448 14.57 0.99 14.02
C GLU A 448 13.44 0.51 14.95
N GLU A 449 13.08 -0.78 14.91
CA GLU A 449 12.10 -1.37 15.83
C GLU A 449 12.50 -1.25 17.31
N LYS A 450 13.78 -1.45 17.63
CA LYS A 450 14.31 -1.24 18.98
C LYS A 450 14.21 0.23 19.36
N GLY A 451 14.51 1.15 18.44
CA GLY A 451 14.33 2.59 18.59
C GLY A 451 12.88 2.96 18.88
N MET A 452 11.93 2.45 18.10
CA MET A 452 10.49 2.67 18.28
C MET A 452 9.99 2.10 19.62
N ARG A 453 10.41 0.88 20.01
CA ARG A 453 10.09 0.30 21.33
C ARG A 453 10.65 1.12 22.48
N VAL A 454 11.86 1.67 22.36
CA VAL A 454 12.46 2.56 23.36
C VAL A 454 11.75 3.92 23.39
N GLY A 455 11.34 4.47 22.24
CA GLY A 455 10.52 5.68 22.13
C GLY A 455 9.19 5.51 22.85
N HIS A 456 8.42 4.48 22.51
CA HIS A 456 7.17 4.14 23.16
C HIS A 456 7.32 3.89 24.68
N SER A 457 8.41 3.22 25.12
CA SER A 457 8.71 3.07 26.56
C SER A 457 9.00 4.39 27.27
N LYS A 458 9.62 5.36 26.60
CA LYS A 458 9.82 6.72 27.14
C LYS A 458 8.51 7.50 27.19
N GLU A 459 7.69 7.42 26.16
CA GLU A 459 6.36 8.05 26.11
C GLU A 459 5.44 7.52 27.20
N LEU A 460 5.37 6.20 27.42
CA LEU A 460 4.59 5.62 28.52
C LEU A 460 5.10 6.09 29.90
N ARG A 461 6.42 6.19 30.10
CA ARG A 461 6.98 6.75 31.34
C ARG A 461 6.63 8.23 31.52
N ALA A 462 6.66 9.02 30.45
CA ALA A 462 6.24 10.42 30.48
C ALA A 462 4.74 10.57 30.78
N GLN A 463 3.89 9.71 30.23
CA GLN A 463 2.45 9.68 30.53
C GLN A 463 2.18 9.28 31.99
N ILE A 464 2.91 8.29 32.53
CA ILE A 464 2.83 7.91 33.95
C ILE A 464 3.25 9.08 34.83
N ALA A 465 4.41 9.71 34.56
CA ALA A 465 4.90 10.85 35.32
C ALA A 465 3.93 12.04 35.29
N ALA A 466 3.37 12.38 34.12
CA ALA A 466 2.37 13.45 33.99
C ALA A 466 1.05 13.13 34.73
N ARG A 467 0.64 11.85 34.77
CA ARG A 467 -0.51 11.40 35.54
C ARG A 467 -0.26 11.45 37.05
N GLU A 468 0.94 11.07 37.49
CA GLU A 468 1.37 11.18 38.89
C GLU A 468 1.44 12.65 39.32
N GLU A 469 2.07 13.52 38.52
CA GLU A 469 2.11 14.97 38.76
C GLU A 469 0.70 15.56 38.90
N LYS A 470 -0.20 15.21 37.98
CA LYS A 470 -1.60 15.64 38.05
C LYS A 470 -2.30 15.15 39.33
N ALA A 471 -2.09 13.89 39.74
CA ALA A 471 -2.66 13.35 40.96
C ALA A 471 -2.07 14.00 42.24
N TYR A 472 -0.78 14.35 42.24
CA TYR A 472 -0.16 15.15 43.30
C TYR A 472 -0.76 16.56 43.34
N GLN A 473 -1.00 17.18 42.18
CA GLN A 473 -1.59 18.51 42.09
C GLN A 473 -3.06 18.51 42.56
N GLU A 474 -3.90 17.60 42.06
CA GLU A 474 -5.29 17.42 42.54
C GLU A 474 -5.35 17.20 44.05
N ARG A 475 -4.42 16.42 44.61
CA ARG A 475 -4.33 16.20 46.06
C ARG A 475 -3.84 17.44 46.82
N ARG A 476 -2.96 18.24 46.22
CA ARG A 476 -2.49 19.51 46.80
C ARG A 476 -3.62 20.54 46.80
N ASP A 477 -4.33 20.67 45.70
CA ASP A 477 -5.47 21.56 45.52
C ASP A 477 -6.58 21.21 46.52
N PHE A 478 -6.92 19.92 46.69
CA PHE A 478 -7.85 19.46 47.73
C PHE A 478 -7.42 19.83 49.17
N LEU A 479 -6.12 19.77 49.47
CA LEU A 479 -5.60 20.20 50.78
C LEU A 479 -5.60 21.72 50.93
N GLU A 480 -5.35 22.48 49.86
CA GLU A 480 -5.47 23.94 49.83
C GLU A 480 -6.93 24.39 49.99
N GLU A 481 -7.88 23.76 49.31
CA GLU A 481 -9.33 23.95 49.51
C GLU A 481 -9.74 23.65 50.96
N GLY A 482 -9.30 22.53 51.52
CA GLY A 482 -9.54 22.19 52.93
C GLY A 482 -8.89 23.18 53.93
N ASN A 483 -7.79 23.82 53.55
CA ASN A 483 -7.20 24.92 54.31
C ASN A 483 -7.99 26.23 54.16
N MET A 484 -8.46 26.55 52.96
CA MET A 484 -9.31 27.71 52.68
C MET A 484 -10.65 27.64 53.41
N VAL A 485 -11.33 26.49 53.39
CA VAL A 485 -12.58 26.27 54.13
C VAL A 485 -12.35 26.46 55.64
N ARG A 486 -11.27 25.88 56.20
CA ARG A 486 -10.92 26.09 57.62
C ARG A 486 -10.57 27.55 57.93
N ALA A 487 -9.92 28.26 57.02
CA ALA A 487 -9.61 29.68 57.17
C ALA A 487 -10.88 30.55 57.11
N GLN A 488 -11.83 30.24 56.23
CA GLN A 488 -13.14 30.90 56.12
C GLN A 488 -13.96 30.70 57.40
N ILE A 489 -14.15 29.45 57.86
CA ILE A 489 -14.84 29.14 59.12
C ILE A 489 -14.18 29.86 60.31
N GLY A 490 -12.84 29.88 60.35
CA GLY A 490 -12.07 30.63 61.35
C GLY A 490 -12.28 32.14 61.29
N ALA A 491 -12.39 32.73 60.09
CA ALA A 491 -12.67 34.15 59.89
C ALA A 491 -14.11 34.52 60.26
N GLU A 492 -15.09 33.69 59.90
CA GLU A 492 -16.49 33.87 60.28
C GLU A 492 -16.69 33.76 61.78
N ARG A 493 -16.09 32.76 62.44
CA ARG A 493 -16.08 32.66 63.89
C ARG A 493 -15.50 33.90 64.56
N LYS A 494 -14.34 34.41 64.09
CA LYS A 494 -13.75 35.67 64.58
C LYS A 494 -14.67 36.88 64.34
N LYS A 495 -15.38 36.93 63.21
CA LYS A 495 -16.36 37.99 62.89
C LYS A 495 -17.55 37.94 63.85
N LEU A 496 -18.08 36.75 64.15
CA LEU A 496 -19.16 36.54 65.11
C LEU A 496 -18.71 36.86 66.55
N GLU A 497 -17.48 36.49 66.95
CA GLU A 497 -16.90 36.86 68.25
C GLU A 497 -16.75 38.39 68.39
N LYS A 498 -16.29 39.09 67.35
CA LYS A 498 -16.26 40.57 67.32
C LYS A 498 -17.66 41.20 67.42
N ILE A 499 -18.66 40.67 66.72
CA ILE A 499 -20.06 41.15 66.80
C ILE A 499 -20.64 40.91 68.19
N LYS A 500 -20.36 39.75 68.80
CA LYS A 500 -20.74 39.40 70.17
C LYS A 500 -20.14 40.37 71.18
N MET A 501 -18.84 40.66 71.10
CA MET A 501 -18.18 41.66 71.95
C MET A 501 -18.82 43.04 71.78
N ARG A 502 -19.00 43.51 70.54
CA ARG A 502 -19.63 44.82 70.26
C ARG A 502 -21.04 44.94 70.87
N LYS A 503 -21.86 43.88 70.80
CA LYS A 503 -23.20 43.85 71.42
C LYS A 503 -23.15 43.84 72.95
N ILE A 504 -22.15 43.18 73.55
CA ILE A 504 -21.94 43.22 75.01
C ILE A 504 -21.53 44.64 75.45
N ASP A 505 -20.65 45.30 74.70
CA ASP A 505 -20.23 46.67 75.00
C ASP A 505 -21.35 47.70 74.77
N GLU A 506 -22.25 47.45 73.81
CA GLU A 506 -23.48 48.21 73.62
C GLU A 506 -24.44 48.07 74.82
N LEU A 507 -24.64 46.84 75.32
CA LEU A 507 -25.43 46.57 76.53
C LEU A 507 -24.82 47.17 77.81
N LYS A 508 -23.48 47.20 77.93
CA LYS A 508 -22.80 47.91 79.01
C LYS A 508 -23.02 49.43 78.93
N LYS A 509 -22.94 50.01 77.72
CA LYS A 509 -23.16 51.45 77.50
C LYS A 509 -24.60 51.89 77.73
N SER A 510 -25.58 51.01 77.51
CA SER A 510 -27.00 51.27 77.84
C SER A 510 -27.35 51.00 79.31
N GLY A 511 -26.37 50.68 80.16
CA GLY A 511 -26.54 50.56 81.60
C GLY A 511 -27.17 49.24 82.08
N VAL A 512 -27.18 48.19 81.23
CA VAL A 512 -27.77 46.90 81.59
C VAL A 512 -26.89 46.15 82.62
N PRO A 513 -27.44 45.74 83.79
CA PRO A 513 -26.67 45.02 84.81
C PRO A 513 -26.09 43.69 84.33
N GLU A 514 -24.91 43.33 84.85
CA GLU A 514 -24.10 42.18 84.41
C GLU A 514 -24.85 40.85 84.38
N LYS A 515 -25.76 40.63 85.33
CA LYS A 515 -26.62 39.44 85.40
C LYS A 515 -27.32 39.11 84.07
N TYR A 516 -27.69 40.12 83.28
CA TYR A 516 -28.49 39.94 82.06
C TYR A 516 -27.65 39.82 80.77
N TRP A 517 -26.37 40.19 80.77
CA TRP A 517 -25.48 39.97 79.62
C TRP A 517 -24.43 38.87 79.85
N ALA A 518 -24.27 38.36 81.07
CA ALA A 518 -23.33 37.28 81.38
C ALA A 518 -23.64 35.94 80.65
N GLU A 519 -24.90 35.70 80.27
CA GLU A 519 -25.27 34.55 79.43
C GLU A 519 -24.85 34.77 77.96
N LEU A 520 -25.08 35.97 77.43
CA LEU A 520 -24.58 36.34 76.10
C LEU A 520 -23.06 36.26 76.04
N ALA A 521 -22.35 36.66 77.10
CA ALA A 521 -20.90 36.50 77.22
C ALA A 521 -20.46 35.02 77.22
N ARG A 522 -21.22 34.13 77.88
CA ARG A 522 -20.93 32.69 77.95
C ARG A 522 -21.36 31.88 76.72
N LYS A 523 -22.23 32.42 75.85
CA LYS A 523 -22.68 31.74 74.61
C LYS A 523 -21.47 31.37 73.72
N LYS A 524 -21.22 30.08 73.56
CA LYS A 524 -20.23 29.55 72.61
C LYS A 524 -20.74 29.77 71.18
N ILE A 525 -19.85 30.13 70.26
CA ILE A 525 -20.16 30.28 68.84
C ILE A 525 -19.78 28.96 68.15
N SER A 526 -20.78 28.31 67.58
CA SER A 526 -20.60 27.22 66.63
C SER A 526 -20.77 27.80 65.22
N VAL A 527 -19.89 27.41 64.32
CA VAL A 527 -19.94 27.64 62.87
C VAL A 527 -19.72 26.28 62.23
#